data_AF-A0A158K3S2-F1
#
_entry.id   AF-A0A158K3S2-F1
#
_cell.length_a   1.000
_cell.length_b   1.000
_cell.length_c   1.000
_cell.angle_alpha   90.00
_cell.angle_beta   90.00
_cell.angle_gamma   90.00
#
_symmetry.space_group_name_H-M   'P 1'
#
loop_
_entity.id
_entity.type
_entity.pdbx_description
1 polymer ?
#
loop_
_entity_poly.entity_id
_entity_poly.type
_entity_poly.pdbx_seq_one_letter_code
_entity_poly.pdbx_strand_id
1 'polypeptide(L)'
;MIVGIYATLGVFLILAARDPLAHRSLIGFAVWSSVVHGGIMAVQSLTEVGHRGHLLGDVPALFIIAIVLTVLTVLTPRRGK
;
A
#
# COMPACT_ATOMS: atom_id res chain seq x y z
N MET A 1 13.53 0.31 11.50
CA MET A 1 12.80 1.59 11.41
C MET A 1 11.52 1.45 10.58
N ILE A 2 11.60 1.05 9.29
CA ILE A 2 10.42 0.93 8.41
C ILE A 2 9.36 -0.10 8.88
N VAL A 3 9.79 -1.22 9.48
CA VAL A 3 8.89 -2.25 10.03
C VAL A 3 7.93 -1.68 11.10
N GLY A 4 8.40 -0.77 11.95
CA GLY A 4 7.54 -0.13 12.96
C GLY A 4 6.49 0.79 12.34
N ILE A 5 6.82 1.46 11.23
CA ILE A 5 5.88 2.29 10.48
C ILE A 5 4.79 1.40 9.86
N TYR A 6 5.16 0.29 9.23
CA TYR A 6 4.17 -0.63 8.64
C TYR A 6 3.32 -1.35 9.68
N ALA A 7 3.89 -1.73 10.83
CA ALA A 7 3.13 -2.37 11.90
C ALA A 7 2.04 -1.42 12.44
N THR A 8 2.40 -0.17 12.72
CA THR A 8 1.44 0.83 13.20
C THR A 8 0.41 1.20 12.13
N LEU A 9 0.84 1.43 10.88
CA LEU A 9 -0.07 1.65 9.75
C LEU A 9 -1.06 0.48 9.57
N GLY A 10 -0.58 -0.76 9.69
CA GLY A 10 -1.41 -1.97 9.61
C GLY A 10 -2.52 -1.98 10.67
N VAL A 11 -2.21 -1.62 11.91
CA VAL A 11 -3.22 -1.48 12.97
C VAL A 11 -4.27 -0.43 12.61
N PHE A 12 -3.85 0.75 12.14
CA PHE A 12 -4.78 1.80 11.71
C PHE A 12 -5.64 1.37 10.51
N LEU A 13 -5.10 0.59 9.57
CA LEU A 13 -5.85 0.04 8.45
C LEU A 13 -6.87 -1.02 8.89
N ILE A 14 -6.54 -1.87 9.87
CA ILE A 14 -7.50 -2.82 10.47
C ILE A 14 -8.64 -2.07 11.15
N LEU A 15 -8.35 -0.99 11.87
CA LEU A 15 -9.37 -0.14 12.49
C LEU A 15 -10.23 0.56 11.44
N ALA A 16 -9.61 1.09 10.38
CA ALA A 16 -10.29 1.75 9.27
C ALA A 16 -11.21 0.82 8.49
N ALA A 17 -10.92 -0.49 8.45
CA ALA A 17 -11.76 -1.48 7.77
C ALA A 17 -13.19 -1.60 8.35
N ARG A 18 -13.44 -1.09 9.57
CA ARG A 18 -14.79 -1.05 10.18
C ARG A 18 -15.71 0.00 9.53
N ASP A 19 -15.14 1.12 9.09
CA ASP A 19 -15.84 2.15 8.29
C ASP A 19 -14.85 2.78 7.30
N PRO A 20 -14.59 2.11 6.17
CA PRO A 20 -13.58 2.55 5.23
C PRO A 20 -13.99 3.84 4.49
N LEU A 21 -15.28 4.18 4.46
CA LEU A 21 -15.77 5.40 3.84
C LEU A 21 -15.45 6.63 4.71
N ALA A 22 -15.45 6.48 6.03
CA ALA A 22 -14.99 7.52 6.96
C ALA A 22 -13.46 7.71 6.93
N HIS A 23 -12.68 6.69 6.55
CA HIS A 23 -11.22 6.68 6.59
C HIS A 23 -10.56 6.69 5.19
N ARG A 24 -11.25 7.20 4.18
CA ARG A 24 -10.79 7.21 2.78
C ARG A 24 -9.42 7.87 2.59
N SER A 25 -9.09 8.91 3.34
CA SER A 25 -7.81 9.61 3.24
C SER A 25 -6.64 8.75 3.74
N LEU A 26 -6.81 8.01 4.85
CA LEU A 26 -5.82 7.09 5.37
C LEU A 26 -5.58 5.92 4.41
N ILE A 27 -6.66 5.34 3.90
CA ILE A 27 -6.57 4.22 2.94
C ILE A 27 -5.95 4.71 1.62
N GLY A 28 -6.38 5.87 1.12
CA GLY A 28 -5.80 6.50 -0.06
C GLY A 28 -4.30 6.82 0.12
N PHE A 29 -3.92 7.31 1.29
CA PHE A 29 -2.51 7.52 1.64
C PHE A 29 -1.72 6.21 1.59
N ALA A 30 -2.23 5.13 2.20
CA ALA A 30 -1.56 3.84 2.16
C ALA A 30 -1.37 3.34 0.71
N VAL A 31 -2.40 3.45 -0.13
CA VAL A 31 -2.34 3.07 -1.55
C VAL A 31 -1.30 3.90 -2.30
N TRP A 32 -1.40 5.24 -2.27
CA TRP A 32 -0.50 6.11 -3.02
C TRP A 32 0.95 6.06 -2.51
N SER A 33 1.13 5.94 -1.19
CA SER A 33 2.46 5.76 -0.59
C SER A 33 3.12 4.46 -1.06
N SER A 34 2.39 3.34 -1.07
CA SER A 34 2.91 2.07 -1.60
C SER A 34 3.25 2.14 -3.09
N VAL A 35 2.43 2.81 -3.90
CA VAL A 35 2.68 3.00 -5.34
C VAL A 35 3.94 3.83 -5.58
N VAL A 36 4.07 4.99 -4.91
CA VAL A 36 5.24 5.87 -5.06
C VAL A 36 6.51 5.17 -4.55
N HIS A 37 6.45 4.56 -3.37
CA HIS A 37 7.59 3.86 -2.79
C HIS A 37 8.05 2.69 -3.67
N GLY A 38 7.10 1.85 -4.13
CA GLY A 38 7.39 0.75 -5.04
C GLY A 38 7.92 1.22 -6.40
N GLY A 39 7.40 2.33 -6.93
CA GLY A 39 7.89 2.95 -8.17
C GLY A 39 9.32 3.46 -8.05
N ILE A 40 9.67 4.12 -6.95
CA ILE A 40 11.04 4.58 -6.68
C ILE A 40 11.99 3.37 -6.58
N MET A 41 11.60 2.34 -5.83
CA MET A 41 12.38 1.10 -5.71
C MET A 41 12.57 0.40 -7.06
N ALA A 42 11.52 0.38 -7.91
CA ALA A 42 11.60 -0.17 -9.26
C ALA A 42 12.57 0.61 -10.15
N VAL A 43 12.52 1.94 -10.14
CA VAL A 43 13.45 2.79 -10.90
C VAL A 43 14.89 2.58 -10.42
N GLN A 44 15.12 2.66 -9.10
CA GLN A 44 16.45 2.49 -8.51
C GLN A 44 17.07 1.14 -8.86
N SER A 45 16.26 0.07 -8.82
CA SER A 45 16.73 -1.28 -9.10
C SER A 45 16.92 -1.58 -10.59
N LEU A 46 16.30 -0.82 -11.50
CA LEU A 46 16.58 -0.86 -12.93
C LEU A 46 17.85 -0.07 -13.30
N THR A 47 18.16 1.01 -12.57
CA THR A 47 19.34 1.85 -12.82
C THR A 47 20.63 1.31 -12.19
N GLU A 48 20.54 0.53 -11.11
CA GLU A 48 21.70 -0.04 -10.43
C GLU A 48 21.85 -1.55 -10.67
N VAL A 49 22.74 -1.93 -11.59
CA VAL A 49 22.96 -3.31 -12.08
C VAL A 49 23.37 -4.31 -10.98
N GLY A 50 23.82 -3.84 -9.80
CA GLY A 50 24.26 -4.67 -8.68
C GLY A 50 23.18 -5.19 -7.73
N HIS A 51 21.92 -4.71 -7.79
CA HIS A 51 20.88 -4.97 -6.78
C HIS A 51 19.66 -5.79 -7.26
N ARG A 52 19.83 -6.62 -8.29
CA ARG A 52 18.74 -7.44 -8.89
C ARG A 52 17.97 -8.36 -7.92
N GLY A 53 18.48 -8.59 -6.70
CA GLY A 53 17.79 -9.34 -5.65
C GLY A 53 16.55 -8.64 -5.06
N HIS A 54 16.51 -7.30 -5.02
CA HIS A 54 15.36 -6.55 -4.47
C HIS A 54 14.20 -6.38 -5.46
N LEU A 55 14.42 -6.65 -6.75
CA LEU A 55 13.40 -6.53 -7.81
C LEU A 55 12.29 -7.58 -7.72
N LEU A 56 12.59 -8.77 -7.18
CA LEU A 56 11.69 -9.91 -7.23
C LEU A 56 10.79 -10.07 -5.99
N GLY A 57 11.06 -9.34 -4.89
CA GLY A 57 10.34 -9.50 -3.61
C GLY A 57 9.48 -8.29 -3.22
N ASP A 58 10.12 -7.16 -2.93
CA ASP A 58 9.46 -6.03 -2.27
C ASP A 58 8.56 -5.23 -3.23
N VAL A 59 8.97 -5.10 -4.50
CA VAL A 59 8.25 -4.32 -5.51
C VAL A 59 6.89 -4.97 -5.85
N PRO A 60 6.80 -6.26 -6.20
CA PRO A 60 5.51 -6.90 -6.48
C PRO A 60 4.57 -6.90 -5.27
N ALA A 61 5.09 -7.07 -4.06
CA ALA A 61 4.30 -7.10 -2.83
C ALA A 61 3.57 -5.77 -2.58
N LEU A 62 4.24 -4.62 -2.81
CA LEU A 62 3.63 -3.30 -2.66
C LEU A 62 2.49 -3.06 -3.66
N PHE A 63 2.66 -3.51 -4.91
CA PHE A 63 1.60 -3.43 -5.92
C PHE A 63 0.40 -4.32 -5.58
N ILE A 64 0.63 -5.53 -5.08
CA ILE A 64 -0.45 -6.44 -4.65
C ILE A 64 -1.24 -5.81 -3.50
N ILE A 65 -0.57 -5.25 -2.49
CA ILE A 65 -1.25 -4.59 -1.36
C ILE A 65 -2.09 -3.41 -1.85
N ALA A 66 -1.55 -2.57 -2.76
CA ALA A 66 -2.28 -1.45 -3.32
C ALA A 66 -3.55 -1.89 -4.08
N ILE A 67 -3.46 -2.97 -4.88
CA ILE A 67 -4.60 -3.54 -5.60
C ILE A 67 -5.65 -4.06 -4.62
N VAL A 68 -5.24 -4.85 -3.61
CA VAL A 68 -6.15 -5.42 -2.61
C VAL A 68 -6.88 -4.31 -1.86
N LEU A 69 -6.17 -3.29 -1.37
CA LEU A 69 -6.80 -2.17 -0.65
C LEU A 69 -7.75 -1.37 -1.54
N THR A 70 -7.38 -1.14 -2.81
CA THR A 70 -8.23 -0.42 -3.76
C THR A 70 -9.51 -1.21 -4.05
N VAL A 71 -9.38 -2.51 -4.34
CA VAL A 71 -10.51 -3.41 -4.60
C VAL A 71 -11.43 -3.46 -3.38
N LEU A 72 -10.90 -3.65 -2.17
CA LEU A 72 -11.71 -3.67 -0.95
C LEU A 72 -12.45 -2.34 -0.71
N THR A 73 -11.80 -1.22 -0.98
CA THR A 73 -12.41 0.12 -0.79
C THR A 73 -13.49 0.40 -1.83
N VAL A 74 -13.26 0.02 -3.09
CA VAL A 74 -14.23 0.17 -4.19
C VAL A 74 -15.41 -0.78 -4.03
N LEU A 75 -15.17 -2.02 -3.59
CA LEU A 75 -16.20 -3.02 -3.35
C LEU A 75 -17.02 -2.77 -2.09
N THR A 76 -16.53 -1.96 -1.14
CA THR A 76 -17.33 -1.61 0.04
C THR A 76 -18.52 -0.75 -0.40
N PRO A 77 -19.77 -1.26 -0.30
CA PRO A 77 -20.93 -0.52 -0.76
C PRO A 77 -21.04 0.81 -0.03
N ARG A 78 -21.35 1.90 -0.75
CA ARG A 78 -21.78 3.14 -0.10
C ARG A 78 -23.04 2.80 0.68
N ARG A 79 -22.95 2.67 2.01
CA ARG A 79 -24.13 2.67 2.86
C ARG A 79 -24.85 3.99 2.60
N GLY A 80 -25.92 3.92 1.81
CA GLY A 80 -26.79 5.04 1.54
C GLY A 80 -27.28 5.61 2.87
N LYS A 81 -27.22 6.94 2.98
CA LYS A 81 -28.00 7.67 3.97
C LYS A 81 -29.45 7.67 3.54
#